data_AF-A0A1H5KHX3-F1
#
_entry.id   AF-A0A1H5KHX3-F1
#
_cell.length_a   1.000
_cell.length_b   1.000
_cell.length_c   1.000
_cell.angle_alpha   90.00
_cell.angle_beta   90.00
_cell.angle_gamma   90.00
#
_symmetry.space_group_name_H-M   'P 1'
#
loop_
_entity.id
_entity.type
_entity.pdbx_description
1 polymer ?
#
loop_
_entity_poly.entity_id
_entity_poly.type
_entity_poly.pdbx_seq_one_letter_code
_entity_poly.pdbx_strand_id
1 'polypeptide(L)'
;MNRLALGIIAMALSGVLSNSALADVPSSLLLAQSPTGAASNPYNSPIRRANPNSMQGTQPSAPVIRGPNTVPVPRPPTLDNGGIGNRYPQDRSVPASPPKFIPNPPHRDADTSNR
;
A
#
# COMPACT_ATOMS: atom_id res chain seq x y z
N MET A 1 -54.29 -46.13 -23.89
CA MET A 1 -52.91 -45.63 -24.15
C MET A 1 -52.71 -44.17 -23.75
N ASN A 2 -53.51 -43.60 -22.83
CA ASN A 2 -53.50 -42.13 -22.58
C ASN A 2 -52.87 -41.72 -21.24
N ARG A 3 -52.51 -42.70 -20.38
CA ARG A 3 -51.98 -42.42 -19.02
C ARG A 3 -50.49 -42.10 -19.02
N LEU A 4 -49.72 -42.73 -19.92
CA LEU A 4 -48.30 -42.44 -20.11
C LEU A 4 -48.07 -41.05 -20.72
N ALA A 5 -48.88 -40.65 -21.70
CA ALA A 5 -48.79 -39.33 -22.32
C ALA A 5 -49.02 -38.20 -21.31
N LEU A 6 -50.00 -38.34 -20.40
CA LEU A 6 -50.26 -37.39 -19.33
C LEU A 6 -49.08 -37.26 -18.34
N GLY A 7 -48.44 -38.39 -18.00
CA GLY A 7 -47.27 -38.38 -17.11
C GLY A 7 -46.06 -37.66 -17.71
N ILE A 8 -45.82 -37.85 -19.01
CA ILE A 8 -44.72 -37.18 -19.73
C ILE A 8 -44.98 -35.67 -19.82
N ILE A 9 -46.22 -35.26 -20.09
CA ILE A 9 -46.59 -33.84 -20.15
C ILE A 9 -46.43 -33.16 -18.79
N ALA A 10 -46.86 -33.82 -17.70
CA ALA A 10 -46.69 -33.28 -16.35
C ALA A 10 -45.21 -33.10 -15.97
N MET A 11 -44.36 -34.09 -16.27
CA MET A 11 -42.93 -34.02 -15.99
C MET A 11 -42.23 -32.92 -16.80
N ALA A 12 -42.62 -32.74 -18.07
CA ALA A 12 -42.11 -31.64 -18.91
C ALA A 12 -42.54 -30.27 -18.37
N LEU A 13 -43.76 -30.14 -17.84
CA LEU A 13 -44.25 -28.87 -17.29
C LEU A 13 -43.51 -28.49 -15.99
N SER A 14 -43.20 -29.46 -15.12
CA SER A 14 -42.44 -29.21 -13.89
C SER A 14 -40.99 -28.79 -14.14
N GLY A 15 -40.38 -29.24 -15.25
CA GLY A 15 -39.04 -28.81 -15.65
C GLY A 15 -38.96 -27.34 -16.09
N VAL A 16 -40.03 -26.79 -16.66
CA VAL A 16 -40.05 -25.42 -17.22
C VAL A 16 -40.23 -24.34 -16.14
N LEU A 17 -40.83 -24.68 -14.98
CA LEU A 17 -41.06 -23.73 -13.87
C LEU A 17 -39.89 -23.60 -12.89
N SER A 18 -38.86 -24.43 -13.00
CA SER A 18 -37.78 -24.53 -12.00
C SER A 18 -36.60 -23.56 -12.22
N ASN A 19 -36.67 -22.67 -13.21
CA ASN A 19 -35.55 -21.81 -13.62
C ASN A 19 -35.75 -20.31 -13.31
N SER A 20 -36.57 -19.97 -12.32
CA SER A 20 -36.63 -18.61 -11.77
C SER A 20 -35.50 -18.39 -10.75
N ALA A 21 -34.33 -18.07 -11.32
CA ALA A 21 -33.36 -17.10 -10.82
C ALA A 21 -32.99 -17.10 -9.31
N LEU A 22 -31.84 -17.71 -9.04
CA LEU A 22 -30.66 -17.11 -8.41
C LEU A 22 -30.89 -16.28 -7.13
N ALA A 23 -30.54 -16.91 -6.01
CA ALA A 23 -29.84 -16.36 -4.85
C ALA A 23 -29.85 -14.82 -4.71
N ASP A 24 -30.71 -14.35 -3.81
CA ASP A 24 -30.57 -13.07 -3.11
C ASP A 24 -29.29 -13.13 -2.25
N VAL A 25 -28.13 -12.97 -2.90
CA VAL A 25 -26.87 -12.78 -2.20
C VAL A 25 -26.93 -11.37 -1.62
N PRO A 26 -26.89 -11.18 -0.30
CA PRO A 26 -26.94 -9.86 0.29
C PRO A 26 -25.80 -9.02 -0.28
N SER A 27 -26.20 -7.95 -0.97
CA SER A 27 -25.35 -6.94 -1.63
C SER A 27 -24.33 -6.27 -0.69
N SER A 28 -24.41 -6.53 0.61
CA SER A 28 -23.46 -6.09 1.63
C SER A 28 -22.10 -6.81 1.55
N LEU A 29 -22.02 -8.01 0.97
CA LEU A 29 -20.73 -8.70 0.77
C LEU A 29 -19.99 -8.27 -0.52
N LEU A 30 -20.65 -7.53 -1.41
CA LEU A 30 -20.07 -7.05 -2.66
C LEU A 30 -19.23 -5.78 -2.51
N LEU A 31 -19.23 -5.11 -1.35
CA LEU A 31 -18.36 -3.95 -1.11
C LEU A 31 -16.86 -4.30 -1.07
N ALA A 32 -16.51 -5.59 -1.03
CA ALA A 32 -15.12 -6.06 -1.12
C ALA A 32 -14.68 -6.43 -2.54
N GLN A 33 -15.59 -6.49 -3.52
CA GLN A 33 -15.22 -6.74 -4.91
C GLN A 33 -14.98 -5.40 -5.60
N SER A 34 -13.70 -5.05 -5.72
CA SER A 34 -13.26 -4.00 -6.64
C SER A 34 -13.94 -4.26 -7.99
N PRO A 35 -14.73 -3.32 -8.55
CA PRO A 35 -15.56 -3.59 -9.70
C PRO A 35 -14.70 -4.16 -10.82
N THR A 36 -15.10 -5.34 -11.30
CA THR A 36 -14.55 -6.00 -12.48
C THR A 36 -14.74 -5.06 -13.67
N GLY A 37 -13.74 -4.25 -13.98
CA GLY A 37 -13.81 -3.30 -15.10
C GLY A 37 -12.73 -2.21 -15.10
N ALA A 38 -12.07 -1.92 -13.97
CA ALA A 38 -10.97 -0.96 -13.92
C ALA A 38 -9.65 -1.66 -13.55
N ALA A 39 -9.22 -2.59 -14.40
CA ALA A 39 -7.86 -3.09 -14.34
C ALA A 39 -6.88 -1.92 -14.60
N SER A 40 -5.83 -1.85 -13.77
CA SER A 40 -4.47 -1.37 -14.09
C SER A 40 -3.96 0.00 -13.64
N ASN A 41 -4.70 0.84 -12.89
CA ASN A 41 -4.08 2.01 -12.26
C ASN A 41 -3.84 1.81 -10.75
N PRO A 42 -2.63 1.37 -10.32
CA PRO A 42 -2.30 1.18 -8.90
C PRO A 42 -2.37 2.49 -8.09
N TYR A 43 -2.45 3.64 -8.74
CA TYR A 43 -2.52 4.95 -8.10
C TYR A 43 -3.94 5.47 -7.87
N ASN A 44 -4.98 4.76 -8.33
CA ASN A 44 -6.37 5.23 -8.30
C ASN A 44 -7.38 4.16 -7.80
N SER A 45 -7.07 3.50 -6.66
CA SER A 45 -8.01 2.59 -6.00
C SER A 45 -8.91 3.31 -4.99
N PRO A 46 -10.11 2.78 -4.65
CA PRO A 46 -10.97 3.35 -3.61
C PRO A 46 -10.26 3.53 -2.27
N ILE A 47 -9.43 2.55 -1.88
CA ILE A 47 -8.63 2.57 -0.65
C ILE A 47 -7.60 3.71 -0.69
N ARG A 48 -6.93 3.92 -1.83
CA ARG A 48 -5.93 4.99 -1.99
C ARG A 48 -6.56 6.38 -2.09
N ARG A 49 -7.79 6.48 -2.60
CA ARG A 49 -8.57 7.73 -2.59
C ARG A 49 -9.00 8.13 -1.18
N ALA A 50 -9.43 7.15 -0.37
CA ALA A 50 -9.80 7.38 1.03
C ALA A 50 -8.56 7.70 1.90
N ASN A 51 -7.42 7.07 1.60
CA ASN A 51 -6.16 7.31 2.28
C ASN A 51 -4.99 7.20 1.29
N PRO A 52 -4.42 8.33 0.83
CA PRO A 52 -3.30 8.36 -0.11
C PRO A 52 -2.05 7.59 0.36
N ASN A 53 -1.88 7.41 1.66
CA ASN A 53 -0.75 6.68 2.26
C ASN A 53 -1.02 5.17 2.39
N SER A 54 -2.22 4.69 2.08
CA SER A 54 -2.55 3.25 2.16
C SER A 54 -1.88 2.47 1.03
N MET A 55 -1.15 1.42 1.39
CA MET A 55 -0.50 0.49 0.45
C MET A 55 -1.30 -0.81 0.23
N GLN A 56 -2.46 -0.94 0.89
CA GLN A 56 -3.30 -2.12 0.78
C GLN A 56 -3.83 -2.26 -0.66
N GLY A 57 -3.56 -3.40 -1.29
CA GLY A 57 -4.02 -3.72 -2.64
C GLY A 57 -3.33 -2.96 -3.78
N THR A 58 -2.30 -2.15 -3.49
CA THR A 58 -1.50 -1.44 -4.51
C THR A 58 -0.10 -2.03 -4.67
N GLN A 59 0.36 -2.81 -3.69
CA GLN A 59 1.59 -3.58 -3.82
C GLN A 59 1.35 -4.90 -4.56
N PRO A 60 2.26 -5.28 -5.48
CA PRO A 60 2.26 -6.62 -6.05
C PRO A 60 2.34 -7.67 -4.93
N SER A 61 1.45 -8.68 -4.97
CA SER A 61 1.48 -9.79 -4.01
C SER A 61 2.64 -10.76 -4.26
N ALA A 62 3.23 -10.72 -5.46
CA ALA A 62 4.37 -11.55 -5.81
C ALA A 62 5.68 -10.82 -5.48
N PRO A 63 6.59 -11.44 -4.71
CA PRO A 63 7.94 -10.92 -4.55
C PRO A 63 8.62 -10.77 -5.91
N VAL A 64 9.37 -9.69 -6.09
CA VAL A 64 10.22 -9.53 -7.28
C VAL A 64 11.21 -10.71 -7.31
N ILE A 65 11.14 -11.52 -8.36
CA ILE A 65 12.10 -12.61 -8.58
C ILE A 65 13.48 -11.98 -8.80
N ARG A 66 14.38 -12.12 -7.83
CA ARG A 66 15.76 -11.63 -7.91
C ARG A 66 16.62 -12.73 -8.54
N GLY A 67 17.15 -12.47 -9.73
CA GLY A 67 18.19 -13.32 -10.32
C GLY A 67 19.52 -13.23 -9.54
N PRO A 68 20.46 -14.16 -9.76
CA PRO A 68 21.78 -14.09 -9.14
C PRO A 68 22.47 -12.77 -9.51
N ASN A 69 22.71 -11.94 -8.50
CA ASN A 69 23.33 -10.63 -8.67
C ASN A 69 24.86 -10.79 -8.58
N THR A 70 25.57 -10.53 -9.67
CA THR A 70 27.05 -10.54 -9.73
C THR A 70 27.67 -9.22 -9.29
N VAL A 71 26.85 -8.19 -9.02
CA VAL A 71 27.31 -6.85 -8.66
C VAL A 71 27.35 -6.72 -7.14
N PRO A 72 28.43 -6.14 -6.57
CA PRO A 72 28.47 -5.79 -5.16
C PRO A 72 27.26 -4.92 -4.78
N VAL A 73 26.56 -5.30 -3.71
CA VAL A 73 25.42 -4.52 -3.21
C VAL A 73 25.94 -3.15 -2.76
N PRO A 74 25.42 -2.03 -3.34
CA PRO A 74 25.77 -0.70 -2.85
C PRO A 74 25.41 -0.59 -1.38
N ARG A 75 26.38 -0.18 -0.55
CA ARG A 75 26.10 0.02 0.88
C ARG A 75 25.08 1.15 1.02
N PRO A 76 24.05 0.98 1.87
CA PRO A 76 23.08 2.04 2.10
C PRO A 76 23.78 3.29 2.64
N PRO A 77 23.32 4.50 2.29
CA PRO A 77 23.88 5.74 2.83
C PRO A 77 23.67 5.77 4.35
N THR A 78 24.76 5.86 5.10
CA THR A 78 24.82 6.03 6.55
C THR A 78 25.57 7.31 6.90
N LEU A 79 25.61 7.66 8.19
CA LEU A 79 26.43 8.78 8.67
C LEU A 79 27.92 8.45 8.53
N ASP A 80 28.31 7.22 8.89
CA ASP A 80 29.71 6.78 8.92
C ASP A 80 30.33 6.68 7.52
N ASN A 81 29.57 6.20 6.54
CA ASN A 81 30.03 6.16 5.15
C ASN A 81 29.79 7.48 4.41
N GLY A 82 29.08 8.41 5.05
CA GLY A 82 28.87 9.74 4.52
C GLY A 82 27.83 9.93 3.45
N GLY A 83 27.03 8.90 3.17
CA GLY A 83 25.95 8.99 2.21
C GLY A 83 24.78 9.86 2.68
N ILE A 84 24.69 10.16 3.98
CA ILE A 84 23.62 10.99 4.56
C ILE A 84 23.89 12.50 4.44
N GLY A 85 25.05 12.93 3.92
CA GLY A 85 25.34 14.35 3.65
C GLY A 85 25.51 15.25 4.89
N ASN A 86 25.11 14.79 6.08
CA ASN A 86 25.23 15.50 7.36
C ASN A 86 26.59 15.32 8.04
N ARG A 87 27.63 14.87 7.31
CA ARG A 87 28.96 14.77 7.89
C ARG A 87 29.53 16.17 8.10
N TYR A 88 30.14 16.38 9.26
CA TYR A 88 31.05 17.52 9.43
C TYR A 88 32.19 17.40 8.39
N PRO A 89 32.67 18.52 7.82
CA PRO A 89 33.80 18.50 6.91
C PRO A 89 34.98 17.79 7.59
N GLN A 90 35.40 16.63 7.05
CA GLN A 90 36.55 15.90 7.58
C GLN A 90 37.85 16.70 7.43
N ASP A 91 37.88 17.61 6.45
CA ASP A 91 39.05 18.45 6.15
C ASP A 91 39.16 19.70 7.04
N ARG A 92 38.26 19.89 8.02
CA ARG A 92 38.36 21.02 8.94
C ARG A 92 39.38 20.70 10.03
N SER A 93 40.58 21.25 9.89
CA SER A 93 41.56 21.32 10.98
C SER A 93 40.89 21.88 12.24
N VAL A 94 41.16 21.24 13.39
CA VAL A 94 40.74 21.78 14.70
C VAL A 94 41.27 23.21 14.80
N PRO A 95 40.43 24.19 15.20
CA PRO A 95 40.90 25.55 15.43
C PRO A 95 42.06 25.54 16.44
N ALA A 96 43.19 26.13 16.09
CA ALA A 96 44.38 26.16 16.95
C ALA A 96 44.18 27.01 18.24
N SER A 97 43.13 27.83 18.29
CA SER A 97 42.80 28.69 19.42
C SER A 97 41.53 28.21 20.12
N PRO A 98 41.50 28.25 21.47
CA PRO A 98 40.26 28.05 22.22
C PRO A 98 39.20 29.10 21.84
N PRO A 99 37.90 28.74 21.96
CA PRO A 99 36.81 29.68 21.70
C PRO A 99 36.86 30.85 22.67
N LYS A 100 36.72 32.08 22.15
CA LYS A 100 36.62 33.28 22.98
C LYS A 100 35.20 33.39 23.51
N PHE A 101 35.03 33.17 24.81
CA PHE A 101 33.76 33.43 25.47
C PHE A 101 33.52 34.93 25.60
N ILE A 102 32.33 35.38 25.20
CA ILE A 102 31.88 36.73 25.52
C ILE A 102 31.55 36.80 27.02
N PRO A 103 32.05 37.82 27.74
CA PRO A 103 31.55 38.10 29.08
C PRO A 103 30.07 38.49 28.97
N ASN A 104 29.19 37.72 29.62
CA ASN A 104 27.73 37.90 29.63
C ASN A 104 27.01 37.54 28.30
N PRO A 105 26.91 36.24 27.95
CA PRO A 105 26.08 35.81 26.83
C PRO A 105 24.60 36.19 27.07
N PRO A 106 23.84 36.52 26.02
CA PRO A 106 22.41 36.77 26.16
C PRO A 106 21.72 35.55 26.77
N HIS A 107 20.71 35.80 27.61
CA HIS A 107 19.90 34.76 28.21
C HIS A 107 19.25 33.93 27.10
N ARG A 108 19.33 32.60 27.17
CA ARG A 108 18.59 31.75 26.22
C ARG A 108 17.12 31.87 26.56
N ASP A 109 16.31 32.30 25.60
CA ASP A 109 14.86 32.39 25.77
C ASP A 109 14.32 30.98 25.99
N ALA A 110 13.78 30.73 27.19
CA ALA A 110 13.18 29.44 27.56
C ALA A 110 11.83 29.19 26.84
N ASP A 111 11.30 30.19 26.13
CA ASP A 111 9.93 30.22 25.62
C ASP A 111 9.77 29.77 24.17
N THR A 112 10.83 29.31 23.50
CA THR A 112 10.73 28.71 22.15
C THR A 112 10.40 27.21 22.18
N SER A 113 9.76 26.73 23.25
CA SER A 113 9.08 25.43 23.25
C SER A 113 7.77 25.53 22.47
N ASN A 114 7.84 25.62 21.14
CA ASN A 114 6.70 25.30 20.28
C ASN A 114 6.40 23.80 20.44
N ARG A 115 5.56 23.48 21.42
CA ARG A 115 4.83 22.21 21.47
C ARG A 115 3.74 22.18 20.42
#